data_AF-A0A7X5CVZ2-F1
#
_entry.id   AF-A0A7X5CVZ2-F1
#
_cell.length_a   1.000
_cell.length_b   1.000
_cell.length_c   1.000
_cell.angle_alpha   90.00
_cell.angle_beta   90.00
_cell.angle_gamma   90.00
#
_symmetry.space_group_name_H-M   'P 1'
#
loop_
_entity.id
_entity.type
_entity.pdbx_description
1 polymer ?
#
loop_
_entity_poly.entity_id
_entity_poly.type
_entity_poly.pdbx_seq_one_letter_code
_entity_poly.pdbx_strand_id
1 'polypeptide(L)'
;MFYKLMVTLKMGGNNLFFEEEKIVKIKSKCITFVVAFACAISNFVSVGAAVTAKPTTSKIYVNGEQKSCAAYYINGNNYFKLRDLAYSLNGTTQQFDVEWDAEKHIVMLTSGKRYQPVGGEMEAVKGDVRSANIASSNIIVDGQTVHVQGYNIENSTYFKLRDITNIFGISVTWNDKSNTINIETGQAEHTGRNLTAKEIYNRCNDAIFYIRTYDIDGDALSSGSGFFLEKDGKAVTNFHVLENAYSAVITMADGTDYNVKGILGYDMKGDLAILQVDGNGFPFLSSGDSDEMTSGEKIYAIGSPMGLSNTISEGIVSGINRTIENIPYIQITAAISHGSSGGALLNEKGQVVGITSAGLATGQNLNFAIPINAISTLDTSSFYTFEELVKEYTLQQYHERSKPFEKVVLEEEPNDLLEMSQLIENGDSVIGKLSASDLDNYYVFCGSSGVLEVYCYSDAEHFDKVALLAEDMYGKIEMLGEFAEMEDGETGIYLLMPVLEPGYYHFMLGAEPDKDIPKDTDMNYVFYYQFTPEGTEW
;
A
#
# COMPACT_ATOMS: atom_id res chain seq x y z
N MET A 1 -54.10 -24.23 -18.41
CA MET A 1 -52.89 -25.07 -18.47
C MET A 1 -52.02 -24.65 -17.30
N PHE A 2 -52.17 -25.29 -16.13
CA PHE A 2 -51.40 -24.97 -14.93
C PHE A 2 -50.36 -26.08 -14.72
N TYR A 3 -49.09 -25.72 -14.68
CA TYR A 3 -47.99 -26.63 -14.36
C TYR A 3 -48.02 -26.98 -12.87
N LYS A 4 -47.90 -28.27 -12.57
CA LYS A 4 -47.89 -28.87 -11.23
C LYS A 4 -46.42 -28.96 -10.77
N LEU A 5 -46.02 -28.19 -9.76
CA LEU A 5 -44.71 -28.33 -9.12
C LEU A 5 -44.85 -29.34 -7.97
N MET A 6 -44.36 -30.57 -8.14
CA MET A 6 -44.20 -31.53 -7.04
C MET A 6 -42.88 -31.24 -6.32
N VAL A 7 -42.95 -30.91 -5.04
CA VAL A 7 -41.78 -30.86 -4.15
C VAL A 7 -41.74 -32.16 -3.35
N THR A 8 -40.74 -33.00 -3.60
CA THR A 8 -40.50 -34.23 -2.84
C THR A 8 -39.46 -33.96 -1.75
N LEU A 9 -39.89 -33.90 -0.49
CA LEU A 9 -38.99 -33.87 0.67
C LEU A 9 -38.68 -35.31 1.10
N LYS A 10 -37.40 -35.69 1.03
CA LYS A 10 -36.92 -37.02 1.44
C LYS A 10 -36.22 -36.89 2.79
N MET A 11 -36.90 -37.28 3.87
CA MET A 11 -36.27 -37.60 5.16
C MET A 11 -36.31 -39.12 5.37
N GLY A 12 -35.31 -39.65 6.07
CA GLY A 12 -34.97 -41.07 6.11
C GLY A 12 -36.15 -42.04 6.23
N GLY A 13 -36.12 -43.07 5.39
CA GLY A 13 -36.71 -44.38 5.66
C GLY A 13 -38.19 -44.62 5.32
N ASN A 14 -39.08 -43.62 5.24
CA ASN A 14 -40.49 -43.86 4.88
C ASN A 14 -41.09 -42.71 4.06
N ASN A 15 -41.73 -43.02 2.93
CA ASN A 15 -42.42 -42.04 2.09
C ASN A 15 -43.82 -41.73 2.65
N LEU A 16 -44.14 -40.45 2.88
CA LEU A 16 -45.50 -39.98 3.13
C LEU A 16 -46.12 -39.48 1.80
N PHE A 17 -47.28 -40.03 1.44
CA PHE A 17 -48.12 -39.53 0.35
C PHE A 17 -49.30 -38.77 0.94
N PHE A 18 -49.62 -37.58 0.40
CA PHE A 18 -50.87 -36.87 0.68
C PHE A 18 -51.80 -36.99 -0.53
N GLU A 19 -53.00 -37.52 -0.30
CA GLU A 19 -54.10 -37.52 -1.28
C GLU A 19 -54.72 -36.12 -1.42
N GLU A 20 -55.08 -35.78 -2.66
CA GLU A 20 -55.80 -34.57 -3.03
C GLU A 20 -57.24 -34.63 -2.51
N GLU A 21 -57.63 -33.72 -1.60
CA GLU A 21 -58.92 -33.00 -1.60
C GLU A 21 -59.16 -32.30 -0.26
N LYS A 22 -58.99 -30.97 -0.23
CA LYS A 22 -59.85 -29.99 0.48
C LYS A 22 -59.28 -28.58 0.33
N ILE A 23 -59.93 -27.78 -0.52
CA ILE A 23 -59.71 -26.33 -0.58
C ILE A 23 -60.41 -25.70 0.64
N VAL A 24 -59.64 -25.18 1.59
CA VAL A 24 -60.16 -24.37 2.71
C VAL A 24 -59.87 -22.89 2.45
N LYS A 25 -60.92 -22.08 2.29
CA LYS A 25 -60.88 -20.61 2.26
C LYS A 25 -60.55 -20.09 3.67
N ILE A 26 -59.39 -19.45 3.87
CA ILE A 26 -59.05 -18.79 5.13
C ILE A 26 -59.25 -17.27 4.97
N LYS A 27 -60.15 -16.69 5.78
CA LYS A 27 -60.35 -15.23 5.93
C LYS A 27 -59.21 -14.62 6.77
N SER A 28 -58.85 -13.39 6.45
CA SER A 28 -57.58 -12.68 6.73
C SER A 28 -57.19 -12.36 8.19
N LYS A 29 -57.42 -13.24 9.18
CA LYS A 29 -56.97 -12.99 10.57
C LYS A 29 -56.30 -14.16 11.31
N CYS A 30 -55.89 -15.24 10.62
CA CYS A 30 -55.20 -16.39 11.26
C CYS A 30 -53.70 -16.53 10.92
N ILE A 31 -53.04 -15.53 10.34
CA ILE A 31 -51.62 -15.63 9.97
C ILE A 31 -50.68 -15.42 11.18
N THR A 32 -51.16 -14.88 12.30
CA THR A 32 -50.28 -14.54 13.44
C THR A 32 -50.11 -15.66 14.48
N PHE A 33 -50.79 -16.81 14.35
CA PHE A 33 -50.77 -17.86 15.40
C PHE A 33 -50.23 -19.24 14.98
N VAL A 34 -49.86 -19.45 13.71
CA VAL A 34 -49.30 -20.75 13.25
C VAL A 34 -47.77 -20.72 13.06
N VAL A 35 -47.15 -19.54 13.03
CA VAL A 35 -45.67 -19.43 12.97
C VAL A 35 -45.01 -19.58 14.35
N ALA A 36 -45.77 -19.47 15.44
CA ALA A 36 -45.23 -19.57 16.80
C ALA A 36 -45.17 -21.00 17.38
N PHE A 37 -45.69 -22.02 16.69
CA PHE A 37 -45.71 -23.41 17.20
C PHE A 37 -44.98 -24.43 16.32
N ALA A 38 -44.30 -23.99 15.26
CA ALA A 38 -43.42 -24.83 14.43
C ALA A 38 -41.92 -24.66 14.75
N CYS A 39 -41.54 -23.74 15.66
CA CYS A 39 -40.16 -23.58 16.14
C CYS A 39 -39.90 -24.22 17.52
N ALA A 40 -40.84 -25.02 18.04
CA ALA A 40 -40.68 -25.73 19.31
C ALA A 40 -40.86 -27.24 19.14
N ILE A 41 -40.29 -27.81 18.07
CA ILE A 41 -40.16 -29.26 17.93
C ILE A 41 -38.69 -29.54 17.65
N SER A 42 -38.00 -29.87 18.74
CA SER A 42 -36.73 -30.58 18.80
C SER A 42 -35.62 -30.09 17.85
N ASN A 43 -34.70 -29.29 18.42
CA ASN A 43 -33.29 -29.37 18.05
C ASN A 43 -32.79 -30.80 18.31
N PHE A 44 -33.15 -31.75 17.44
CA PHE A 44 -32.22 -32.83 17.14
C PHE A 44 -31.14 -32.18 16.29
N VAL A 45 -30.11 -31.66 16.97
CA VAL A 45 -28.78 -31.65 16.38
C VAL A 45 -28.58 -33.06 15.86
N SER A 46 -28.39 -33.24 14.55
CA SER A 46 -27.89 -34.52 14.08
C SER A 46 -26.52 -34.66 14.72
N VAL A 47 -26.45 -35.46 15.78
CA VAL A 47 -25.19 -35.81 16.41
C VAL A 47 -24.48 -36.61 15.33
N GLY A 48 -23.57 -35.95 14.59
CA GLY A 48 -22.67 -36.64 13.69
C GLY A 48 -22.05 -37.80 14.47
N ALA A 49 -22.04 -38.99 13.87
CA ALA A 49 -21.59 -40.20 14.55
C ALA A 49 -20.24 -39.94 15.25
N ALA A 50 -20.16 -40.31 16.53
CA ALA A 50 -18.95 -40.09 17.30
C ALA A 50 -17.75 -40.75 16.61
N VAL A 51 -16.65 -40.01 16.49
CA VAL A 51 -15.43 -40.48 15.83
C VAL A 51 -14.42 -40.96 16.86
N THR A 52 -13.49 -41.79 16.40
CA THR A 52 -12.45 -42.37 17.24
C THR A 52 -11.28 -41.39 17.39
N ALA A 53 -10.92 -41.05 18.63
CA ALA A 53 -9.79 -40.19 18.95
C ALA A 53 -8.67 -40.99 19.64
N LYS A 54 -7.50 -41.07 18.99
CA LYS A 54 -6.33 -41.75 19.55
C LYS A 54 -5.37 -40.71 20.13
N PRO A 55 -4.84 -40.86 21.35
CA PRO A 55 -3.79 -39.96 21.82
C PRO A 55 -2.64 -39.90 20.82
N THR A 56 -2.12 -38.70 20.54
CA THR A 56 -1.02 -38.56 19.59
C THR A 56 0.23 -39.21 20.15
N THR A 57 0.95 -39.94 19.30
CA THR A 57 2.30 -40.47 19.62
C THR A 57 3.40 -39.55 19.08
N SER A 58 3.01 -38.50 18.36
CA SER A 58 3.92 -37.52 17.76
C SER A 58 4.68 -36.73 18.82
N LYS A 59 5.98 -36.53 18.62
CA LYS A 59 6.72 -35.53 19.42
C LYS A 59 6.42 -34.14 18.86
N ILE A 60 6.08 -33.20 19.72
CA ILE A 60 5.70 -31.85 19.33
C ILE A 60 6.85 -30.91 19.68
N TYR A 61 7.30 -30.12 18.72
CA TYR A 61 8.32 -29.09 18.90
C TYR A 61 7.74 -27.73 18.58
N VAL A 62 8.01 -26.74 19.42
CA VAL A 62 7.71 -25.33 19.17
C VAL A 62 9.05 -24.59 19.12
N ASN A 63 9.40 -24.02 17.97
CA ASN A 63 10.71 -23.39 17.71
C ASN A 63 11.90 -24.28 18.13
N GLY A 64 11.82 -25.57 17.81
CA GLY A 64 12.87 -26.55 18.15
C GLY A 64 12.86 -27.05 19.60
N GLU A 65 12.01 -26.50 20.49
CA GLU A 65 11.87 -26.98 21.87
C GLU A 65 10.73 -27.99 21.98
N GLN A 66 10.99 -29.17 22.55
CA GLN A 66 9.96 -30.20 22.68
C GLN A 66 8.92 -29.82 23.75
N LYS A 67 7.64 -29.95 23.42
CA LYS A 67 6.49 -29.61 24.28
C LYS A 67 5.61 -30.85 24.52
N SER A 68 5.02 -30.93 25.73
CA SER A 68 4.14 -32.03 26.15
C SER A 68 2.66 -31.67 26.08
N CYS A 69 2.15 -31.33 24.89
CA CYS A 69 0.75 -30.92 24.74
C CYS A 69 -0.23 -32.11 24.77
N ALA A 70 -1.43 -31.89 25.31
CA ALA A 70 -2.55 -32.79 25.15
C ALA A 70 -3.06 -32.75 23.71
N ALA A 71 -2.89 -33.84 22.96
CA ALA A 71 -3.37 -33.91 21.58
C ALA A 71 -3.90 -35.30 21.21
N TYR A 72 -4.89 -35.30 20.31
CA TYR A 72 -5.49 -36.49 19.74
C TYR A 72 -5.33 -36.51 18.21
N TYR A 73 -5.09 -37.69 17.65
CA TYR A 73 -5.13 -37.97 16.23
C TYR A 73 -6.52 -38.47 15.83
N ILE A 74 -7.20 -37.72 14.96
CA ILE A 74 -8.57 -37.96 14.51
C ILE A 74 -8.59 -37.74 12.98
N ASN A 75 -9.05 -38.73 12.22
CA ASN A 75 -9.25 -38.64 10.77
C ASN A 75 -8.07 -37.97 10.02
N GLY A 76 -6.85 -38.43 10.28
CA GLY A 76 -5.66 -37.93 9.57
C GLY A 76 -5.00 -36.68 10.17
N ASN A 77 -5.59 -36.07 11.21
CA ASN A 77 -5.16 -34.77 11.71
C ASN A 77 -4.94 -34.79 13.23
N ASN A 78 -4.03 -33.93 13.72
CA ASN A 78 -3.82 -33.73 15.16
C ASN A 78 -4.70 -32.58 15.67
N TYR A 79 -5.36 -32.82 16.80
CA TYR A 79 -6.26 -31.89 17.47
C TYR A 79 -5.73 -31.57 18.86
N PHE A 80 -5.67 -30.28 19.21
CA PHE A 80 -5.04 -29.75 20.42
C PHE A 80 -6.04 -28.97 21.26
N LYS A 81 -5.80 -28.91 22.58
CA LYS A 81 -6.45 -27.91 23.42
C LYS A 81 -5.89 -26.53 23.07
N LEU A 82 -6.76 -25.53 22.94
CA LEU A 82 -6.34 -24.15 22.67
C LEU A 82 -5.40 -23.62 23.75
N ARG A 83 -5.66 -23.95 25.01
CA ARG A 83 -4.84 -23.53 26.16
C ARG A 83 -3.42 -24.09 26.13
N ASP A 84 -3.25 -25.35 25.74
CA ASP A 84 -1.92 -25.94 25.59
C ASP A 84 -1.14 -25.30 24.45
N LEU A 85 -1.82 -25.04 23.33
CA LEU A 85 -1.22 -24.36 22.19
C LEU A 85 -0.80 -22.92 22.58
N ALA A 86 -1.70 -22.15 23.16
CA ALA A 86 -1.46 -20.78 23.63
C ALA A 86 -0.31 -20.72 24.65
N TYR A 87 -0.33 -21.61 25.65
CA TYR A 87 0.75 -21.75 26.63
C TYR A 87 2.09 -22.06 25.96
N SER A 88 2.11 -22.97 24.98
CA SER A 88 3.35 -23.36 24.29
C SER A 88 3.96 -22.25 23.43
N LEU A 89 3.17 -21.25 23.05
CA LEU A 89 3.56 -20.12 22.20
C LEU A 89 3.89 -18.86 23.01
N ASN A 90 3.76 -18.89 24.34
CA ASN A 90 4.08 -17.75 25.21
C ASN A 90 5.52 -17.27 24.99
N GLY A 91 5.68 -15.97 24.72
CA GLY A 91 6.98 -15.35 24.43
C GLY A 91 7.40 -15.40 22.97
N THR A 92 6.57 -15.96 22.08
CA THR A 92 6.78 -15.88 20.63
C THR A 92 6.05 -14.67 20.02
N THR A 93 6.41 -14.29 18.79
CA THR A 93 5.74 -13.20 18.05
C THR A 93 4.30 -13.53 17.66
N GLN A 94 3.90 -14.81 17.70
CA GLN A 94 2.57 -15.31 17.33
C GLN A 94 1.85 -15.91 18.55
N GLN A 95 2.18 -15.40 19.74
CA GLN A 95 1.46 -15.72 20.98
C GLN A 95 0.02 -15.22 20.92
N PHE A 96 -0.89 -15.88 21.64
CA PHE A 96 -2.27 -15.43 21.81
C PHE A 96 -2.81 -15.88 23.16
N ASP A 97 -3.82 -15.18 23.66
CA ASP A 97 -4.54 -15.52 24.89
C ASP A 97 -5.82 -16.30 24.59
N VAL A 98 -6.33 -17.05 25.58
CA VAL A 98 -7.54 -17.89 25.46
C VAL A 98 -8.46 -17.60 26.63
N GLU A 99 -9.58 -16.97 26.33
CA GLU A 99 -10.63 -16.65 27.29
C GLU A 99 -11.89 -17.48 27.02
N TRP A 100 -12.65 -17.78 28.06
CA TRP A 100 -13.94 -18.48 27.97
C TRP A 100 -15.02 -17.60 28.56
N ASP A 101 -15.99 -17.19 27.73
CA ASP A 101 -17.20 -16.53 28.19
C ASP A 101 -18.22 -17.61 28.57
N ALA A 102 -18.40 -17.79 29.88
CA ALA A 102 -19.29 -18.82 30.42
C ALA A 102 -20.78 -18.53 30.19
N GLU A 103 -21.17 -17.26 30.04
CA GLU A 103 -22.56 -16.87 29.79
C GLU A 103 -22.95 -17.11 28.34
N LYS A 104 -22.03 -16.80 27.41
CA LYS A 104 -22.24 -16.96 25.97
C LYS A 104 -21.80 -18.31 25.43
N HIS A 105 -21.15 -19.13 26.27
CA HIS A 105 -20.55 -20.40 25.88
C HIS A 105 -19.62 -20.28 24.67
N ILE A 106 -18.81 -19.21 24.61
CA ILE A 106 -17.92 -18.94 23.49
C ILE A 106 -16.47 -18.80 23.94
N VAL A 107 -15.56 -19.36 23.15
CA VAL A 107 -14.11 -19.18 23.32
C VAL A 107 -13.70 -17.91 22.59
N MET A 108 -12.90 -17.08 23.25
CA MET A 108 -12.31 -15.87 22.69
C MET A 108 -10.80 -16.02 22.65
N LEU A 109 -10.19 -15.71 21.51
CA LEU A 109 -8.77 -15.68 21.29
C LEU A 109 -8.32 -14.25 21.03
N THR A 110 -7.20 -13.85 21.62
CA THR A 110 -6.62 -12.52 21.45
C THR A 110 -5.18 -12.62 20.98
N SER A 111 -4.93 -12.29 19.71
CA SER A 111 -3.61 -12.30 19.08
C SER A 111 -2.65 -11.34 19.77
N GLY A 112 -1.36 -11.69 19.80
CA GLY A 112 -0.29 -10.89 20.40
C GLY A 112 -0.32 -10.84 21.94
N LYS A 113 -1.44 -11.17 22.58
CA LYS A 113 -1.58 -11.20 24.04
C LYS A 113 -0.98 -12.49 24.61
N ARG A 114 -0.21 -12.35 25.69
CA ARG A 114 0.38 -13.49 26.40
C ARG A 114 -0.69 -14.27 27.16
N TYR A 115 -0.76 -15.58 26.94
CA TYR A 115 -1.68 -16.47 27.66
C TYR A 115 -1.38 -16.54 29.15
N GLN A 116 -2.42 -16.39 29.97
CA GLN A 116 -2.35 -16.53 31.43
C GLN A 116 -2.71 -17.97 31.85
N PRO A 117 -1.77 -18.75 32.42
CA PRO A 117 -2.04 -20.12 32.83
C PRO A 117 -3.08 -20.17 33.95
N VAL A 118 -4.02 -21.11 33.87
CA VAL A 118 -5.05 -21.32 34.89
C VAL A 118 -5.01 -22.73 35.51
N GLY A 119 -4.06 -23.57 35.08
CA GLY A 119 -3.84 -24.92 35.59
C GLY A 119 -4.38 -26.00 34.65
N GLY A 120 -3.65 -27.12 34.58
CA GLY A 120 -3.97 -28.27 33.73
C GLY A 120 -3.45 -28.17 32.28
N GLU A 121 -2.70 -27.11 31.94
CA GLU A 121 -2.02 -27.00 30.65
C GLU A 121 -0.82 -27.94 30.56
N MET A 122 -0.52 -28.39 29.33
CA MET A 122 0.67 -29.21 29.02
C MET A 122 0.69 -30.58 29.73
N GLU A 123 -0.46 -31.06 30.16
CA GLU A 123 -0.62 -32.42 30.65
C GLU A 123 -0.84 -33.38 29.48
N ALA A 124 0.20 -34.11 29.11
CA ALA A 124 0.10 -35.10 28.04
C ALA A 124 -1.01 -36.13 28.30
N VAL A 125 -1.83 -36.39 27.29
CA VAL A 125 -2.85 -37.44 27.37
C VAL A 125 -2.15 -38.81 27.40
N LYS A 126 -2.31 -39.53 28.51
CA LYS A 126 -1.84 -40.92 28.67
C LYS A 126 -3.05 -41.85 28.63
N GLY A 127 -3.01 -42.90 27.81
CA GLY A 127 -4.01 -43.98 27.85
C GLY A 127 -4.68 -44.33 26.52
N ASP A 128 -5.88 -44.92 26.62
CA ASP A 128 -6.60 -45.57 25.53
C ASP A 128 -7.37 -44.61 24.62
N VAL A 129 -7.81 -45.16 23.49
CA VAL A 129 -8.67 -44.53 22.49
C VAL A 129 -9.95 -43.98 23.13
N ARG A 130 -10.32 -42.74 22.77
CA ARG A 130 -11.52 -42.04 23.27
C ARG A 130 -12.56 -41.83 22.17
N SER A 131 -13.79 -41.55 22.60
CA SER A 131 -14.87 -41.11 21.72
C SER A 131 -14.85 -39.59 21.61
N ALA A 132 -14.93 -39.07 20.38
CA ALA A 132 -14.92 -37.66 20.07
C ALA A 132 -16.22 -37.27 19.38
N ASN A 133 -16.94 -36.31 19.95
CA ASN A 133 -18.18 -35.80 19.39
C ASN A 133 -17.91 -34.49 18.67
N ILE A 134 -18.45 -34.32 17.46
CA ILE A 134 -18.28 -33.07 16.70
C ILE A 134 -18.84 -31.92 17.55
N ALA A 135 -18.00 -30.93 17.79
CA ALA A 135 -18.38 -29.64 18.36
C ALA A 135 -18.29 -28.60 17.24
N SER A 136 -19.43 -28.23 16.66
CA SER A 136 -19.50 -27.03 15.83
C SER A 136 -19.13 -25.83 16.70
N SER A 137 -18.00 -25.18 16.44
CA SER A 137 -17.44 -24.16 17.33
C SER A 137 -17.26 -22.86 16.56
N ASN A 138 -18.15 -21.92 16.81
CA ASN A 138 -17.85 -20.52 16.56
C ASN A 138 -16.92 -20.07 17.69
N ILE A 139 -15.73 -19.60 17.35
CA ILE A 139 -14.84 -18.93 18.28
C ILE A 139 -14.76 -17.46 17.88
N ILE A 140 -14.44 -16.58 18.83
CA ILE A 140 -14.11 -15.19 18.53
C ILE A 140 -12.60 -15.09 18.49
N VAL A 141 -12.04 -14.52 17.43
CA VAL A 141 -10.62 -14.20 17.31
C VAL A 141 -10.52 -12.71 17.05
N ASP A 142 -9.88 -11.98 17.95
CA ASP A 142 -9.72 -10.52 17.84
C ASP A 142 -11.03 -9.78 17.57
N GLY A 143 -12.10 -10.20 18.27
CA GLY A 143 -13.44 -9.62 18.12
C GLY A 143 -14.25 -10.17 16.94
N GLN A 144 -13.68 -11.00 16.06
CA GLN A 144 -14.36 -11.57 14.90
C GLN A 144 -14.76 -13.03 15.09
N THR A 145 -15.98 -13.39 14.68
CA THR A 145 -16.42 -14.79 14.68
C THR A 145 -15.73 -15.60 13.58
N VAL A 146 -15.01 -16.65 13.98
CA VAL A 146 -14.38 -17.64 13.10
C VAL A 146 -15.02 -19.00 13.34
N HIS A 147 -15.46 -19.63 12.25
CA HIS A 147 -16.03 -20.97 12.32
C HIS A 147 -14.91 -22.02 12.18
N VAL A 148 -14.69 -22.80 13.23
CA VAL A 148 -13.74 -23.91 13.25
C VAL A 148 -14.43 -25.18 13.73
N GLN A 149 -14.00 -26.33 13.20
CA GLN A 149 -14.49 -27.61 13.67
C GLN A 149 -13.69 -28.06 14.90
N GLY A 150 -14.37 -28.25 16.01
CA GLY A 150 -13.83 -28.84 17.23
C GLY A 150 -14.35 -30.26 17.46
N TYR A 151 -13.72 -30.97 18.39
CA TYR A 151 -14.24 -32.21 18.96
C TYR A 151 -14.29 -32.10 20.48
N ASN A 152 -15.45 -32.39 21.05
CA ASN A 152 -15.58 -32.58 22.49
C ASN A 152 -15.09 -33.98 22.86
N ILE A 153 -14.05 -34.03 23.68
CA ILE A 153 -13.46 -35.24 24.22
C ILE A 153 -13.37 -35.05 25.73
N GLU A 154 -14.11 -35.87 26.47
CA GLU A 154 -14.30 -35.70 27.91
C GLU A 154 -14.78 -34.27 28.23
N ASN A 155 -14.02 -33.51 29.02
CA ASN A 155 -14.40 -32.17 29.49
C ASN A 155 -13.71 -31.03 28.71
N SER A 156 -13.16 -31.31 27.53
CA SER A 156 -12.44 -30.31 26.74
C SER A 156 -12.77 -30.38 25.26
N THR A 157 -12.73 -29.22 24.62
CA THR A 157 -12.82 -29.10 23.16
C THR A 157 -11.43 -29.04 22.56
N TYR A 158 -11.19 -29.91 21.58
CA TYR A 158 -9.94 -30.00 20.84
C TYR A 158 -10.15 -29.52 19.41
N PHE A 159 -9.21 -28.72 18.92
CA PHE A 159 -9.29 -28.06 17.61
C PHE A 159 -8.15 -28.54 16.73
N LYS A 160 -8.42 -28.65 15.43
CA LYS A 160 -7.41 -29.10 14.47
C LYS A 160 -6.25 -28.12 14.49
N LEU A 161 -5.03 -28.63 14.76
CA LEU A 161 -3.84 -27.82 14.96
C LEU A 161 -3.66 -26.82 13.82
N ARG A 162 -3.68 -27.32 12.57
CA ARG A 162 -3.49 -26.50 11.37
C ARG A 162 -4.53 -25.41 11.22
N ASP A 163 -5.77 -25.66 11.61
CA ASP A 163 -6.84 -24.66 11.43
C ASP A 163 -6.61 -23.49 12.39
N ILE A 164 -6.19 -23.78 13.63
CA ILE A 164 -5.86 -22.75 14.62
C ILE A 164 -4.54 -22.05 14.29
N THR A 165 -3.48 -22.78 13.96
CA THR A 165 -2.18 -22.16 13.63
C THR A 165 -2.24 -21.28 12.40
N ASN A 166 -3.10 -21.62 11.42
CA ASN A 166 -3.32 -20.77 10.24
C ASN A 166 -3.93 -19.41 10.61
N ILE A 167 -4.78 -19.34 11.63
CA ILE A 167 -5.38 -18.07 12.11
C ILE A 167 -4.27 -17.11 12.57
N PHE A 168 -3.24 -17.64 13.23
CA PHE A 168 -2.13 -16.85 13.78
C PHE A 168 -0.89 -16.81 12.88
N GLY A 169 -0.99 -17.27 11.62
CA GLY A 169 0.14 -17.28 10.69
C GLY A 169 1.33 -18.16 11.12
N ILE A 170 1.08 -19.20 11.93
CA ILE A 170 2.09 -20.11 12.47
C ILE A 170 2.31 -21.28 11.50
N SER A 171 3.56 -21.57 11.17
CA SER A 171 3.92 -22.69 10.29
C SER A 171 3.88 -24.01 11.07
N VAL A 172 3.37 -25.06 10.42
CA VAL A 172 3.33 -26.42 10.98
C VAL A 172 3.81 -27.43 9.95
N THR A 173 4.91 -28.12 10.26
CA THR A 173 5.43 -29.22 9.45
C THR A 173 5.28 -30.56 10.17
N TRP A 174 5.13 -31.63 9.38
CA TRP A 174 5.06 -32.99 9.86
C TRP A 174 6.18 -33.80 9.22
N ASN A 175 6.94 -34.54 10.04
CA ASN A 175 7.97 -35.44 9.56
C ASN A 175 7.58 -36.88 9.87
N ASP A 176 7.22 -37.62 8.83
CA ASP A 176 6.81 -39.02 8.90
C ASP A 176 7.92 -39.93 9.47
N LYS A 177 9.19 -39.67 9.15
CA LYS A 177 10.30 -40.54 9.55
C LYS A 177 10.59 -40.44 11.04
N SER A 178 10.54 -39.23 11.59
CA SER A 178 10.81 -38.98 13.00
C SER A 178 9.56 -38.96 13.89
N ASN A 179 8.35 -39.06 13.29
CA ASN A 179 7.07 -38.92 13.96
C ASN A 179 6.98 -37.60 14.75
N THR A 180 7.38 -36.48 14.13
CA THR A 180 7.48 -35.17 14.78
C THR A 180 6.59 -34.12 14.12
N ILE A 181 5.90 -33.34 14.95
CA ILE A 181 5.20 -32.10 14.57
C ILE A 181 6.13 -30.94 14.93
N ASN A 182 6.50 -30.11 13.98
CA ASN A 182 7.23 -28.87 14.25
C ASN A 182 6.28 -27.69 14.05
N ILE A 183 6.23 -26.81 15.04
CA ILE A 183 5.48 -25.57 15.06
C ILE A 183 6.52 -24.46 15.08
N GLU A 184 6.53 -23.63 14.04
CA GLU A 184 7.53 -22.59 13.85
C GLU A 184 6.86 -21.22 13.83
N THR A 185 7.30 -20.36 14.73
CA THR A 185 6.83 -18.98 14.87
C THR A 185 7.88 -18.01 14.37
N GLY A 186 7.48 -16.87 13.80
CA GLY A 186 8.41 -15.88 13.26
C GLY A 186 9.04 -16.26 11.90
N GLN A 187 8.67 -17.43 11.36
CA GLN A 187 8.98 -17.87 10.00
C GLN A 187 7.63 -18.15 9.35
N ALA A 188 7.10 -17.20 8.58
CA ALA A 188 5.84 -17.38 7.86
C ALA A 188 6.05 -18.23 6.60
N GLU A 189 6.68 -19.41 6.75
CA GLU A 189 6.92 -20.35 5.66
C GLU A 189 5.60 -20.97 5.21
N HIS A 190 5.31 -20.79 3.92
CA HIS A 190 4.05 -21.10 3.27
C HIS A 190 3.66 -22.58 3.39
N THR A 191 2.55 -22.87 4.06
CA THR A 191 1.82 -24.11 3.78
C THR A 191 1.48 -24.06 2.29
N GLY A 192 2.00 -24.96 1.45
CA GLY A 192 1.81 -24.96 -0.01
C GLY A 192 0.37 -25.13 -0.53
N ARG A 193 -0.64 -24.70 0.24
CA ARG A 193 -2.02 -24.49 -0.21
C ARG A 193 -2.20 -23.01 -0.59
N ASN A 194 -3.05 -22.79 -1.58
CA ASN A 194 -3.56 -21.46 -1.89
C ASN A 194 -4.51 -20.99 -0.78
N LEU A 195 -4.38 -19.73 -0.39
CA LEU A 195 -5.19 -19.03 0.59
C LEU A 195 -6.41 -18.41 -0.11
N THR A 196 -7.51 -18.34 0.61
CA THR A 196 -8.70 -17.60 0.16
C THR A 196 -8.49 -16.09 0.32
N ALA A 197 -9.28 -15.28 -0.39
CA ALA A 197 -9.23 -13.81 -0.27
C ALA A 197 -9.35 -13.33 1.19
N LYS A 198 -10.23 -13.96 1.98
CA LYS A 198 -10.41 -13.64 3.41
C LYS A 198 -9.16 -13.96 4.24
N GLU A 199 -8.51 -15.09 3.97
CA GLU A 199 -7.28 -15.49 4.67
C GLU A 199 -6.11 -14.57 4.28
N ILE A 200 -6.02 -14.19 3.01
CA ILE A 200 -5.04 -13.21 2.51
C ILE A 200 -5.25 -11.87 3.22
N TYR A 201 -6.48 -11.35 3.22
CA TYR A 201 -6.79 -10.09 3.89
C TYR A 201 -6.41 -10.12 5.37
N ASN A 202 -6.92 -11.10 6.12
CA ASN A 202 -6.65 -11.20 7.56
C ASN A 202 -5.16 -11.36 7.89
N ARG A 203 -4.38 -12.00 7.01
CA ARG A 203 -2.95 -12.22 7.23
C ARG A 203 -2.10 -11.01 6.87
N CYS A 204 -2.47 -10.27 5.83
CA CYS A 204 -1.62 -9.27 5.21
C CYS A 204 -2.04 -7.83 5.53
N ASN A 205 -3.29 -7.62 5.94
CA ASN A 205 -3.89 -6.30 6.11
C ASN A 205 -3.08 -5.39 7.05
N ASP A 206 -2.63 -5.92 8.19
CA ASP A 206 -2.05 -5.09 9.25
C ASP A 206 -0.67 -4.54 8.88
N ALA A 207 0.00 -5.16 7.91
CA ALA A 207 1.28 -4.70 7.37
C ALA A 207 1.13 -3.61 6.31
N ILE A 208 -0.11 -3.25 5.92
CA ILE A 208 -0.42 -2.28 4.87
C ILE A 208 -0.97 -1.02 5.53
N PHE A 209 -0.43 0.14 5.16
CA PHE A 209 -0.76 1.43 5.72
C PHE A 209 -1.26 2.40 4.65
N TYR A 210 -1.98 3.43 5.11
CA TYR A 210 -2.24 4.65 4.35
C TYR A 210 -1.08 5.61 4.56
N ILE A 211 -0.69 6.38 3.54
CA ILE A 211 0.33 7.43 3.66
C ILE A 211 -0.25 8.75 3.16
N ARG A 212 0.00 9.82 3.91
CA ARG A 212 -0.28 11.20 3.51
C ARG A 212 1.00 12.00 3.56
N THR A 213 1.24 12.78 2.52
CA THR A 213 2.38 13.68 2.41
C THR A 213 1.98 15.12 2.54
N TYR A 214 2.93 15.95 2.95
CA TYR A 214 2.73 17.37 3.18
C TYR A 214 3.86 18.16 2.51
N ASP A 215 3.52 19.35 2.01
CA ASP A 215 4.48 20.29 1.45
C ASP A 215 5.27 21.05 2.55
N ILE A 216 6.03 22.06 2.14
CA ILE A 216 6.89 22.86 3.03
C ILE A 216 6.10 23.68 4.05
N ASP A 217 4.87 24.08 3.70
CA ASP A 217 3.97 24.86 4.55
C ASP A 217 3.15 23.97 5.50
N GLY A 218 3.22 22.65 5.28
CA GLY A 218 2.52 21.64 6.05
C GLY A 218 1.11 21.35 5.54
N ASP A 219 0.76 21.82 4.34
CA ASP A 219 -0.50 21.53 3.69
C ASP A 219 -0.45 20.14 3.03
N ALA A 220 -1.60 19.46 3.00
CA ALA A 220 -1.68 18.09 2.48
C ALA A 220 -1.50 18.08 0.96
N LEU A 221 -0.48 17.37 0.49
CA LEU A 221 -0.06 17.37 -0.91
C LEU A 221 -0.59 16.16 -1.68
N SER A 222 -0.28 14.96 -1.19
CA SER A 222 -0.64 13.71 -1.86
C SER A 222 -0.98 12.63 -0.84
N SER A 223 -1.56 11.54 -1.34
CA SER A 223 -1.80 10.36 -0.51
C SER A 223 -1.81 9.07 -1.31
N GLY A 224 -1.50 7.98 -0.61
CA GLY A 224 -1.40 6.66 -1.18
C GLY A 224 -1.46 5.58 -0.11
N SER A 225 -0.88 4.44 -0.46
CA SER A 225 -0.73 3.27 0.37
C SER A 225 0.74 2.87 0.45
N GLY A 226 1.07 2.01 1.39
CA GLY A 226 2.36 1.35 1.45
C GLY A 226 2.28 0.09 2.29
N PHE A 227 3.38 -0.65 2.37
CA PHE A 227 3.47 -1.80 3.25
C PHE A 227 4.88 -2.00 3.81
N PHE A 228 4.96 -2.66 4.96
CA PHE A 228 6.23 -2.97 5.60
C PHE A 228 6.89 -4.22 5.00
N LEU A 229 8.19 -4.12 4.77
CA LEU A 229 9.07 -5.24 4.42
C LEU A 229 9.73 -5.85 5.65
N GLU A 230 10.00 -5.04 6.67
CA GLU A 230 10.72 -5.45 7.87
C GLU A 230 10.09 -4.83 9.13
N LYS A 231 10.27 -5.53 10.26
CA LYS A 231 9.73 -5.16 11.57
C LYS A 231 10.29 -3.85 12.14
N ASP A 232 11.40 -3.35 11.61
CA ASP A 232 12.11 -2.17 12.10
C ASP A 232 11.67 -0.88 11.38
N GLY A 233 10.63 -0.96 10.54
CA GLY A 233 10.02 0.20 9.90
C GLY A 233 10.45 0.42 8.45
N LYS A 234 11.23 -0.49 7.87
CA LYS A 234 11.48 -0.48 6.42
C LYS A 234 10.21 -0.79 5.64
N ALA A 235 9.78 0.14 4.81
CA ALA A 235 8.51 0.09 4.10
C ALA A 235 8.65 0.49 2.63
N VAL A 236 7.63 0.21 1.83
CA VAL A 236 7.59 0.52 0.39
C VAL A 236 6.34 1.33 0.07
N THR A 237 6.48 2.26 -0.87
CA THR A 237 5.40 3.00 -1.52
C THR A 237 5.79 3.31 -2.98
N ASN A 238 4.88 3.91 -3.74
CA ASN A 238 5.23 4.53 -5.01
C ASN A 238 5.98 5.85 -4.81
N PHE A 239 6.88 6.16 -5.75
CA PHE A 239 7.65 7.42 -5.72
C PHE A 239 6.75 8.64 -5.94
N HIS A 240 5.77 8.58 -6.87
CA HIS A 240 4.86 9.70 -7.13
C HIS A 240 4.02 10.13 -5.92
N VAL A 241 3.87 9.26 -4.91
CA VAL A 241 3.20 9.62 -3.65
C VAL A 241 4.04 10.61 -2.83
N LEU A 242 5.35 10.60 -3.02
CA LEU A 242 6.35 11.41 -2.30
C LEU A 242 6.82 12.63 -3.11
N GLU A 243 6.39 12.78 -4.36
CA GLU A 243 6.78 13.92 -5.19
C GLU A 243 6.47 15.24 -4.50
N ASN A 244 7.47 16.12 -4.42
CA ASN A 244 7.41 17.43 -3.75
C ASN A 244 7.07 17.40 -2.24
N ALA A 245 7.05 16.23 -1.61
CA ALA A 245 6.75 16.09 -0.19
C ALA A 245 7.94 16.54 0.68
N TYR A 246 7.67 17.39 1.67
CA TYR A 246 8.62 17.77 2.72
C TYR A 246 8.47 16.93 4.00
N SER A 247 7.32 16.28 4.17
CA SER A 247 7.13 15.29 5.23
C SER A 247 6.05 14.28 4.86
N ALA A 248 6.01 13.16 5.59
CA ALA A 248 4.96 12.18 5.45
C ALA A 248 4.57 11.54 6.79
N VAL A 249 3.28 11.23 6.91
CA VAL A 249 2.69 10.48 8.01
C VAL A 249 2.02 9.24 7.44
N ILE A 250 2.27 8.09 8.05
CA ILE A 250 1.53 6.87 7.77
C ILE A 250 0.46 6.65 8.82
N THR A 251 -0.67 6.05 8.43
CA THR A 251 -1.74 5.62 9.31
C THR A 251 -1.96 4.12 9.15
N MET A 252 -1.82 3.38 10.24
CA MET A 252 -2.02 1.93 10.31
C MET A 252 -3.50 1.55 10.27
N ALA A 253 -3.80 0.28 10.02
CA ALA A 253 -5.17 -0.23 10.00
C ALA A 253 -5.92 -0.08 11.34
N ASP A 254 -5.19 0.04 12.46
CA ASP A 254 -5.76 0.32 13.79
C ASP A 254 -5.97 1.83 14.05
N GLY A 255 -5.62 2.68 13.09
CA GLY A 255 -5.71 4.14 13.17
C GLY A 255 -4.50 4.82 13.82
N THR A 256 -3.44 4.08 14.16
CA THR A 256 -2.23 4.66 14.75
C THR A 256 -1.38 5.36 13.69
N ASP A 257 -0.97 6.59 13.97
CA ASP A 257 -0.11 7.39 13.10
C ASP A 257 1.37 7.26 13.46
N TYR A 258 2.22 7.18 12.44
CA TYR A 258 3.67 7.19 12.57
C TYR A 258 4.30 8.14 11.56
N ASN A 259 5.33 8.87 11.98
CA ASN A 259 6.10 9.73 11.08
C ASN A 259 7.04 8.89 10.21
N VAL A 260 7.24 9.31 8.96
CA VAL A 260 8.30 8.76 8.11
C VAL A 260 9.59 9.54 8.38
N LYS A 261 10.67 8.83 8.76
CA LYS A 261 11.98 9.43 9.05
C LYS A 261 12.67 9.96 7.80
N GLY A 262 12.51 9.24 6.69
CA GLY A 262 13.17 9.53 5.43
C GLY A 262 13.08 8.36 4.46
N ILE A 263 13.89 8.44 3.42
CA ILE A 263 13.90 7.53 2.28
C ILE A 263 15.23 6.78 2.27
N LEU A 264 15.18 5.46 2.22
CA LEU A 264 16.37 4.59 2.17
C LEU A 264 16.87 4.41 0.74
N GLY A 265 15.98 4.45 -0.25
CA GLY A 265 16.32 4.34 -1.66
C GLY A 265 15.08 4.53 -2.51
N TYR A 266 15.25 4.99 -3.74
CA TYR A 266 14.14 5.28 -4.64
C TYR A 266 14.57 5.15 -6.11
N ASP A 267 13.59 4.96 -6.98
CA ASP A 267 13.73 5.03 -8.44
C ASP A 267 12.56 5.85 -8.98
N MET A 268 12.89 7.05 -9.46
CA MET A 268 11.90 7.99 -9.97
C MET A 268 11.19 7.45 -11.23
N LYS A 269 11.95 6.80 -12.13
CA LYS A 269 11.38 6.24 -13.38
C LYS A 269 10.59 4.99 -13.08
N GLY A 270 11.12 4.14 -12.20
CA GLY A 270 10.44 2.93 -11.74
C GLY A 270 9.24 3.17 -10.83
N ASP A 271 8.92 4.43 -10.48
CA ASP A 271 7.85 4.82 -9.57
C ASP A 271 7.91 4.10 -8.21
N LEU A 272 9.11 3.95 -7.63
CA LEU A 272 9.33 3.14 -6.43
C LEU A 272 10.12 3.89 -5.36
N ALA A 273 9.71 3.79 -4.10
CA ALA A 273 10.46 4.31 -2.96
C ALA A 273 10.43 3.34 -1.76
N ILE A 274 11.59 3.21 -1.10
CA ILE A 274 11.75 2.50 0.16
C ILE A 274 11.89 3.53 1.27
N LEU A 275 10.98 3.48 2.23
CA LEU A 275 10.89 4.40 3.35
C LEU A 275 11.47 3.78 4.62
N GLN A 276 11.91 4.65 5.52
CA GLN A 276 12.13 4.31 6.92
C GLN A 276 11.08 5.00 7.79
N VAL A 277 10.19 4.23 8.40
CA VAL A 277 9.17 4.72 9.33
C VAL A 277 9.73 4.78 10.76
N ASP A 278 9.27 5.75 11.55
CA ASP A 278 9.62 5.82 12.97
C ASP A 278 8.83 4.80 13.80
N GLY A 279 9.53 3.81 14.36
CA GLY A 279 8.95 2.81 15.26
C GLY A 279 9.66 1.47 15.14
N ASN A 280 9.09 0.44 15.75
CA ASN A 280 9.53 -0.94 15.60
C ASN A 280 8.40 -1.92 15.94
N GLY A 281 8.64 -3.21 15.68
CA GLY A 281 7.65 -4.25 15.92
C GLY A 281 6.50 -4.24 14.92
N PHE A 282 6.69 -3.60 13.76
CA PHE A 282 5.66 -3.53 12.73
C PHE A 282 5.36 -4.92 12.17
N PRO A 283 4.07 -5.22 11.89
CA PRO A 283 3.73 -6.34 11.01
C PRO A 283 4.33 -6.07 9.62
N PHE A 284 4.80 -7.11 8.93
CA PHE A 284 5.45 -6.98 7.63
C PHE A 284 5.06 -8.14 6.70
N LEU A 285 5.21 -7.92 5.40
CA LEU A 285 4.88 -8.89 4.36
C LEU A 285 6.14 -9.60 3.83
N SER A 286 6.00 -10.87 3.47
CA SER A 286 7.06 -11.59 2.76
C SER A 286 6.98 -11.33 1.26
N SER A 287 8.13 -11.05 0.65
CA SER A 287 8.25 -10.99 -0.80
C SER A 287 8.13 -12.38 -1.43
N GLY A 288 7.46 -12.44 -2.57
CA GLY A 288 7.48 -13.57 -3.49
C GLY A 288 8.57 -13.36 -4.54
N ASP A 289 8.39 -13.98 -5.69
CA ASP A 289 9.23 -13.79 -6.87
C ASP A 289 8.35 -13.34 -8.04
N SER A 290 8.54 -12.12 -8.51
CA SER A 290 7.76 -11.59 -9.63
C SER A 290 8.19 -12.18 -10.98
N ASP A 291 9.40 -12.72 -11.10
CA ASP A 291 9.92 -13.26 -12.36
C ASP A 291 9.30 -14.64 -12.68
N GLU A 292 8.80 -15.32 -11.65
CA GLU A 292 8.09 -16.60 -11.76
C GLU A 292 6.58 -16.43 -12.03
N MET A 293 6.07 -15.19 -12.04
CA MET A 293 4.66 -14.92 -12.31
C MET A 293 4.30 -15.22 -13.76
N THR A 294 3.11 -15.76 -13.98
CA THR A 294 2.56 -16.05 -15.30
C THR A 294 1.16 -15.45 -15.49
N SER A 295 0.82 -15.10 -16.74
CA SER A 295 -0.53 -14.65 -17.08
C SER A 295 -1.58 -15.71 -16.71
N GLY A 296 -2.67 -15.27 -16.10
CA GLY A 296 -3.76 -16.13 -15.62
C GLY A 296 -3.68 -16.49 -14.14
N GLU A 297 -2.55 -16.23 -13.48
CA GLU A 297 -2.43 -16.45 -12.03
C GLU A 297 -3.37 -15.55 -11.23
N LYS A 298 -3.98 -16.12 -10.20
CA LYS A 298 -4.87 -15.38 -9.31
C LYS A 298 -4.07 -14.50 -8.36
N ILE A 299 -4.49 -13.26 -8.23
CA ILE A 299 -3.86 -12.26 -7.36
C ILE A 299 -4.90 -11.53 -6.51
N TYR A 300 -4.42 -10.87 -5.46
CA TYR A 300 -5.20 -10.02 -4.58
C TYR A 300 -4.47 -8.70 -4.38
N ALA A 301 -5.14 -7.57 -4.64
CA ALA A 301 -4.59 -6.26 -4.33
C ALA A 301 -5.17 -5.78 -3.00
N ILE A 302 -4.32 -5.25 -2.12
CA ILE A 302 -4.75 -4.60 -0.89
C ILE A 302 -4.08 -3.22 -0.80
N GLY A 303 -4.90 -2.18 -0.61
CA GLY A 303 -4.47 -0.81 -0.40
C GLY A 303 -5.48 -0.03 0.44
N SER A 304 -5.18 1.21 0.77
CA SER A 304 -5.97 2.08 1.65
C SER A 304 -6.54 3.29 0.91
N PRO A 305 -7.51 3.10 -0.01
CA PRO A 305 -8.11 4.23 -0.72
C PRO A 305 -8.78 5.18 0.28
N MET A 306 -8.37 6.45 0.26
CA MET A 306 -8.89 7.53 1.13
C MET A 306 -8.69 7.35 2.65
N GLY A 307 -7.83 6.42 3.09
CA GLY A 307 -7.42 6.30 4.49
C GLY A 307 -8.50 5.90 5.51
N LEU A 308 -9.66 5.40 5.07
CA LEU A 308 -10.76 4.96 5.96
C LEU A 308 -10.55 3.54 6.47
N SER A 309 -10.25 2.62 5.56
CA SER A 309 -10.00 1.20 5.83
C SER A 309 -9.36 0.56 4.60
N ASN A 310 -8.40 -0.32 4.82
CA ASN A 310 -7.79 -1.09 3.74
C ASN A 310 -8.85 -1.92 2.99
N THR A 311 -8.81 -1.84 1.67
CA THR A 311 -9.71 -2.51 0.74
C THR A 311 -8.97 -3.62 0.03
N ILE A 312 -9.60 -4.79 -0.09
CA ILE A 312 -9.11 -5.90 -0.89
C ILE A 312 -9.91 -6.04 -2.18
N SER A 313 -9.22 -6.28 -3.28
CA SER A 313 -9.81 -6.70 -4.55
C SER A 313 -9.12 -7.95 -5.07
N GLU A 314 -9.86 -8.81 -5.76
CA GLU A 314 -9.31 -10.00 -6.41
C GLU A 314 -9.26 -9.82 -7.94
N GLY A 315 -8.32 -10.51 -8.57
CA GLY A 315 -8.18 -10.50 -10.02
C GLY A 315 -7.17 -11.55 -10.49
N ILE A 316 -6.70 -11.38 -11.72
CA ILE A 316 -5.63 -12.18 -12.30
C ILE A 316 -4.53 -11.31 -12.89
N VAL A 317 -3.36 -11.91 -13.11
CA VAL A 317 -2.33 -11.35 -13.99
C VAL A 317 -2.82 -11.44 -15.43
N SER A 318 -3.02 -10.29 -16.06
CA SER A 318 -3.40 -10.21 -17.48
C SER A 318 -2.19 -10.31 -18.41
N GLY A 319 -1.06 -9.75 -17.98
CA GLY A 319 0.16 -9.71 -18.77
C GLY A 319 1.37 -9.45 -17.88
N ILE A 320 2.44 -10.19 -18.15
CA ILE A 320 3.75 -9.96 -17.55
C ILE A 320 4.58 -9.04 -18.45
N ASN A 321 5.51 -8.30 -17.85
CA ASN A 321 6.49 -7.46 -18.55
C ASN A 321 5.86 -6.51 -19.59
N ARG A 322 4.72 -5.89 -19.24
CA ARG A 322 4.18 -4.80 -20.05
C ARG A 322 5.09 -3.60 -19.86
N THR A 323 5.78 -3.22 -20.92
CA THR A 323 6.67 -2.07 -20.89
C THR A 323 5.89 -0.80 -21.22
N ILE A 324 5.87 0.13 -20.28
CA ILE A 324 5.37 1.51 -20.47
C ILE A 324 6.58 2.41 -20.26
N GLU A 325 6.95 3.19 -21.27
CA GLU A 325 8.12 4.09 -21.21
C GLU A 325 9.43 3.38 -20.77
N ASN A 326 9.66 2.16 -21.26
CA ASN A 326 10.79 1.30 -20.90
C ASN A 326 10.79 0.75 -19.45
N ILE A 327 9.73 0.98 -18.68
CA ILE A 327 9.57 0.44 -17.31
C ILE A 327 8.68 -0.81 -17.36
N PRO A 328 9.10 -1.94 -16.76
CA PRO A 328 8.32 -3.17 -16.74
C PRO A 328 7.21 -3.13 -15.68
N TYR A 329 5.99 -3.45 -16.08
CA TYR A 329 4.82 -3.58 -15.20
C TYR A 329 4.15 -4.96 -15.31
N ILE A 330 3.53 -5.37 -14.21
CA ILE A 330 2.56 -6.46 -14.15
C ILE A 330 1.18 -5.86 -14.44
N GLN A 331 0.54 -6.27 -15.53
CA GLN A 331 -0.83 -5.88 -15.83
C GLN A 331 -1.80 -6.80 -15.08
N ILE A 332 -2.76 -6.23 -14.37
CA ILE A 332 -3.71 -6.96 -13.51
C ILE A 332 -5.16 -6.59 -13.83
N THR A 333 -6.09 -7.48 -13.50
CA THR A 333 -7.53 -7.19 -13.55
C THR A 333 -8.11 -6.78 -12.20
N ALA A 334 -7.35 -6.93 -11.11
CA ALA A 334 -7.83 -6.53 -9.78
C ALA A 334 -8.11 -5.03 -9.77
N ALA A 335 -9.27 -4.65 -9.24
CA ALA A 335 -9.68 -3.25 -9.20
C ALA A 335 -8.81 -2.48 -8.20
N ILE A 336 -8.19 -1.40 -8.67
CA ILE A 336 -7.48 -0.43 -7.84
C ILE A 336 -8.06 0.95 -8.13
N SER A 337 -8.01 1.84 -7.14
CA SER A 337 -8.51 3.22 -7.26
C SER A 337 -7.44 4.19 -6.79
N HIS A 338 -7.69 5.49 -6.98
CA HIS A 338 -6.88 6.53 -6.35
C HIS A 338 -6.73 6.26 -4.84
N GLY A 339 -5.53 6.50 -4.32
CA GLY A 339 -5.12 6.15 -2.95
C GLY A 339 -4.66 4.69 -2.76
N SER A 340 -4.87 3.78 -3.73
CA SER A 340 -4.30 2.42 -3.68
C SER A 340 -2.85 2.33 -4.20
N SER A 341 -2.32 3.40 -4.81
CA SER A 341 -0.91 3.49 -5.24
C SER A 341 0.03 3.21 -4.07
N GLY A 342 0.98 2.31 -4.23
CA GLY A 342 1.92 1.83 -3.22
C GLY A 342 1.43 0.62 -2.42
N GLY A 343 0.18 0.20 -2.63
CA GLY A 343 -0.41 -0.99 -2.00
C GLY A 343 0.22 -2.31 -2.46
N ALA A 344 -0.13 -3.40 -1.78
CA ALA A 344 0.45 -4.72 -2.02
C ALA A 344 -0.36 -5.53 -3.04
N LEU A 345 0.31 -6.07 -4.05
CA LEU A 345 -0.21 -7.12 -4.94
C LEU A 345 0.28 -8.48 -4.45
N LEU A 346 -0.63 -9.35 -4.03
CA LEU A 346 -0.35 -10.61 -3.35
C LEU A 346 -0.71 -11.81 -4.24
N ASN A 347 0.14 -12.83 -4.25
CA ASN A 347 -0.20 -14.13 -4.83
C ASN A 347 -1.11 -14.95 -3.91
N GLU A 348 -1.56 -16.12 -4.37
CA GLU A 348 -2.40 -17.02 -3.56
C GLU A 348 -1.73 -17.57 -2.30
N LYS A 349 -0.44 -17.37 -2.11
CA LYS A 349 0.27 -17.78 -0.89
C LYS A 349 0.36 -16.64 0.14
N GLY A 350 -0.07 -15.42 -0.21
CA GLY A 350 0.05 -14.22 0.62
C GLY A 350 1.43 -13.58 0.56
N GLN A 351 2.19 -13.84 -0.51
CA GLN A 351 3.46 -13.18 -0.77
C GLN A 351 3.25 -11.98 -1.68
N VAL A 352 3.97 -10.90 -1.45
CA VAL A 352 3.93 -9.73 -2.32
C VAL A 352 4.68 -10.05 -3.61
N VAL A 353 3.99 -9.92 -4.74
CA VAL A 353 4.55 -10.09 -6.09
C VAL A 353 4.58 -8.79 -6.88
N GLY A 354 3.96 -7.72 -6.37
CA GLY A 354 4.12 -6.38 -6.91
C GLY A 354 3.57 -5.27 -6.02
N ILE A 355 3.80 -4.04 -6.43
CA ILE A 355 3.32 -2.80 -5.79
C ILE A 355 2.30 -2.13 -6.71
N THR A 356 1.06 -1.97 -6.28
CA THR A 356 -0.01 -1.43 -7.13
C THR A 356 0.23 0.03 -7.46
N SER A 357 0.10 0.43 -8.73
CA SER A 357 0.22 1.83 -9.18
C SER A 357 -1.07 2.23 -9.89
N ALA A 358 -1.87 3.10 -9.26
CA ALA A 358 -3.16 3.53 -9.78
C ALA A 358 -3.00 4.76 -10.70
N GLY A 359 -3.84 4.86 -11.74
CA GLY A 359 -3.88 6.03 -12.62
C GLY A 359 -2.99 5.98 -13.86
N LEU A 360 -2.15 4.94 -14.02
CA LEU A 360 -1.23 4.80 -15.17
C LEU A 360 -1.94 4.62 -16.54
N ALA A 361 -3.24 4.34 -16.59
CA ALA A 361 -3.98 4.21 -17.85
C ALA A 361 -5.41 4.73 -17.81
N THR A 362 -5.87 5.29 -18.94
CA THR A 362 -7.20 5.87 -19.15
C THR A 362 -8.23 4.88 -19.72
N GLY A 363 -7.98 3.57 -19.63
CA GLY A 363 -8.85 2.50 -20.13
C GLY A 363 -9.51 1.66 -19.04
N GLN A 364 -10.74 1.20 -19.25
CA GLN A 364 -11.43 0.32 -18.29
C GLN A 364 -10.68 -1.00 -18.10
N ASN A 365 -10.46 -1.41 -16.84
CA ASN A 365 -9.77 -2.64 -16.43
C ASN A 365 -8.30 -2.75 -16.89
N LEU A 366 -7.62 -1.62 -17.10
CA LEU A 366 -6.16 -1.57 -17.29
C LEU A 366 -5.50 -1.08 -16.00
N ASN A 367 -5.15 -2.03 -15.13
CA ASN A 367 -4.46 -1.75 -13.87
C ASN A 367 -3.05 -2.33 -13.90
N PHE A 368 -2.12 -1.68 -13.21
CA PHE A 368 -0.71 -2.05 -13.23
C PHE A 368 -0.12 -2.14 -11.83
N ALA A 369 0.92 -2.95 -11.70
CA ALA A 369 1.74 -3.04 -10.51
C ALA A 369 3.22 -3.14 -10.90
N ILE A 370 4.09 -2.51 -10.12
CA ILE A 370 5.54 -2.63 -10.25
C ILE A 370 5.94 -4.02 -9.73
N PRO A 371 6.77 -4.80 -10.45
CA PRO A 371 7.25 -6.11 -9.97
C PRO A 371 7.99 -6.00 -8.64
N ILE A 372 7.75 -6.92 -7.69
CA ILE A 372 8.39 -6.85 -6.36
C ILE A 372 9.93 -6.94 -6.44
N ASN A 373 10.46 -7.65 -7.45
CA ASN A 373 11.91 -7.80 -7.62
C ASN A 373 12.60 -6.47 -7.96
N ALA A 374 11.87 -5.44 -8.41
CA ALA A 374 12.41 -4.09 -8.63
C ALA A 374 12.99 -3.46 -7.35
N ILE A 375 12.52 -3.87 -6.16
CA ILE A 375 13.09 -3.42 -4.88
C ILE A 375 14.58 -3.79 -4.79
N SER A 376 14.98 -4.94 -5.34
CA SER A 376 16.36 -5.43 -5.25
C SER A 376 17.36 -4.61 -6.07
N THR A 377 16.89 -3.79 -6.99
CA THR A 377 17.74 -2.91 -7.81
C THR A 377 18.05 -1.59 -7.14
N LEU A 378 17.37 -1.26 -6.04
CA LEU A 378 17.59 -0.02 -5.29
C LEU A 378 18.79 -0.13 -4.35
N ASP A 379 19.66 0.87 -4.39
CA ASP A 379 20.66 1.07 -3.35
C ASP A 379 19.96 1.60 -2.09
N THR A 380 20.10 0.85 -0.98
CA THR A 380 19.52 1.19 0.33
C THR A 380 20.58 1.53 1.38
N SER A 381 21.82 1.77 0.93
CA SER A 381 22.93 2.15 1.82
C SER A 381 22.93 3.64 2.18
N SER A 382 22.24 4.45 1.40
CA SER A 382 22.02 5.89 1.65
C SER A 382 20.76 6.13 2.49
N PHE A 383 20.67 7.34 3.05
CA PHE A 383 19.49 7.83 3.73
C PHE A 383 19.26 9.27 3.29
N TYR A 384 18.07 9.54 2.75
CA TYR A 384 17.66 10.85 2.27
C TYR A 384 16.56 11.40 3.17
N THR A 385 16.68 12.65 3.57
CA THR A 385 15.56 13.43 4.09
C THR A 385 14.59 13.77 2.95
N PHE A 386 13.36 14.15 3.30
CA PHE A 386 12.38 14.62 2.31
C PHE A 386 12.87 15.86 1.55
N GLU A 387 13.51 16.80 2.25
CA GLU A 387 14.08 18.00 1.62
C GLU A 387 15.18 17.65 0.60
N GLU A 388 16.07 16.69 0.93
CA GLU A 388 17.07 16.19 -0.02
C GLU A 388 16.42 15.48 -1.20
N LEU A 389 15.36 14.70 -0.97
CA LEU A 389 14.60 14.04 -2.03
C LEU A 389 13.98 15.04 -3.00
N VAL A 390 13.33 16.09 -2.49
CA VAL A 390 12.75 17.16 -3.32
C VAL A 390 13.84 17.86 -4.12
N LYS A 391 14.97 18.20 -3.50
CA LYS A 391 16.11 18.80 -4.21
C LYS A 391 16.62 17.91 -5.33
N GLU A 392 16.88 16.62 -5.07
CA GLU A 392 17.35 15.69 -6.10
C GLU A 392 16.31 15.46 -7.20
N TYR A 393 15.03 15.34 -6.85
CA TYR A 393 13.93 15.20 -7.80
C TYR A 393 13.79 16.42 -8.70
N THR A 394 13.74 17.62 -8.13
CA THR A 394 13.69 18.87 -8.89
C THR A 394 14.91 18.99 -9.80
N LEU A 395 16.12 18.67 -9.30
CA LEU A 395 17.33 18.65 -10.11
C LEU A 395 17.26 17.62 -11.24
N GLN A 396 16.72 16.41 -11.03
CA GLN A 396 16.64 15.38 -12.06
C GLN A 396 15.57 15.70 -13.12
N GLN A 397 14.37 16.12 -12.70
CA GLN A 397 13.32 16.62 -13.62
C GLN A 397 13.83 17.78 -14.46
N TYR A 398 14.59 18.68 -13.82
CA TYR A 398 15.31 19.72 -14.52
C TYR A 398 16.28 19.11 -15.55
N HIS A 399 17.25 18.26 -15.17
CA HIS A 399 18.21 17.65 -16.12
C HIS A 399 17.55 16.86 -17.27
N GLU A 400 16.39 16.24 -17.05
CA GLU A 400 15.67 15.47 -18.09
C GLU A 400 14.90 16.37 -19.07
N ARG A 401 14.34 17.46 -18.58
CA ARG A 401 13.77 18.55 -19.41
C ARG A 401 14.87 19.40 -20.08
N SER A 402 16.05 19.39 -19.47
CA SER A 402 17.20 20.25 -19.77
C SER A 402 18.39 19.45 -20.28
N LYS A 403 18.33 18.93 -21.51
CA LYS A 403 19.57 18.53 -22.20
C LYS A 403 20.02 19.67 -23.12
N PRO A 404 21.12 20.39 -22.84
CA PRO A 404 21.91 20.52 -21.61
C PRO A 404 21.78 21.93 -21.00
N PHE A 405 21.44 22.05 -19.71
CA PHE A 405 21.66 23.31 -18.99
C PHE A 405 22.66 23.04 -17.87
N GLU A 406 23.78 23.74 -17.88
CA GLU A 406 24.99 23.36 -17.14
C GLU A 406 24.87 23.60 -15.62
N LYS A 407 23.80 24.27 -15.14
CA LYS A 407 23.51 24.49 -13.70
C LYS A 407 22.12 25.08 -13.43
N VAL A 408 21.46 24.68 -12.32
CA VAL A 408 20.29 25.39 -11.78
C VAL A 408 20.74 26.37 -10.70
N VAL A 409 20.26 27.60 -10.79
CA VAL A 409 20.45 28.64 -9.79
C VAL A 409 19.08 29.00 -9.21
N LEU A 410 18.97 29.13 -7.88
CA LEU A 410 17.77 29.68 -7.26
C LEU A 410 17.90 31.20 -7.24
N GLU A 411 16.82 31.90 -7.54
CA GLU A 411 16.72 33.34 -7.34
C GLU A 411 17.08 33.70 -5.87
N GLU A 412 17.86 34.77 -5.69
CA GLU A 412 18.35 35.25 -4.40
C GLU A 412 17.74 36.61 -4.01
N GLU A 413 16.74 36.57 -3.12
CA GLU A 413 16.16 37.77 -2.53
C GLU A 413 17.08 38.45 -1.48
N PRO A 414 17.07 39.80 -1.35
CA PRO A 414 16.38 40.77 -2.19
C PRO A 414 17.26 41.27 -3.34
N ASN A 415 16.79 41.11 -4.59
CA ASN A 415 17.49 41.56 -5.79
C ASN A 415 16.80 42.75 -6.51
N ASP A 416 15.80 43.39 -5.88
CA ASP A 416 14.98 44.54 -6.35
C ASP A 416 15.74 45.72 -7.01
N LEU A 417 17.05 45.81 -6.75
CA LEU A 417 17.92 46.88 -7.22
C LEU A 417 18.96 46.30 -8.17
N LEU A 418 19.28 47.03 -9.23
CA LEU A 418 20.32 46.68 -10.19
C LEU A 418 21.70 46.40 -9.53
N GLU A 419 22.01 47.07 -8.42
CA GLU A 419 23.26 46.86 -7.67
C GLU A 419 23.32 45.50 -6.94
N MET A 420 22.15 44.88 -6.74
CA MET A 420 21.95 43.59 -6.10
C MET A 420 21.72 42.48 -7.15
N SER A 421 21.94 42.77 -8.44
CA SER A 421 21.70 41.78 -9.49
C SER A 421 22.41 40.47 -9.22
N GLN A 422 21.69 39.37 -9.42
CA GLN A 422 22.25 38.03 -9.28
C GLN A 422 23.08 37.67 -10.52
N LEU A 423 24.30 37.13 -10.31
CA LEU A 423 25.16 36.66 -11.39
C LEU A 423 24.65 35.32 -11.93
N ILE A 424 24.40 35.25 -13.23
CA ILE A 424 24.03 34.01 -13.92
C ILE A 424 25.12 33.64 -14.93
N GLU A 425 25.56 32.37 -14.92
CA GLU A 425 26.56 31.87 -15.85
C GLU A 425 25.91 31.37 -17.16
N ASN A 426 26.71 31.26 -18.22
CA ASN A 426 26.21 30.83 -19.52
C ASN A 426 25.70 29.39 -19.49
N GLY A 427 24.46 29.17 -19.95
CA GLY A 427 23.80 27.87 -19.92
C GLY A 427 23.13 27.55 -18.59
N ASP A 428 23.12 28.47 -17.62
CA ASP A 428 22.37 28.32 -16.38
C ASP A 428 20.86 28.51 -16.63
N SER A 429 20.04 27.91 -15.79
CA SER A 429 18.65 28.36 -15.61
C SER A 429 18.41 28.79 -14.18
N VAL A 430 17.48 29.72 -14.04
CA VAL A 430 17.06 30.25 -12.75
C VAL A 430 15.62 29.86 -12.49
N ILE A 431 15.37 29.43 -11.27
CA ILE A 431 14.03 29.24 -10.73
C ILE A 431 13.78 30.37 -9.73
N GLY A 432 12.75 31.17 -9.98
CA GLY A 432 12.42 32.32 -9.17
C GLY A 432 10.92 32.48 -8.96
N LYS A 433 10.57 33.45 -8.10
CA LYS A 433 9.20 33.76 -7.72
C LYS A 433 9.03 35.26 -7.70
N LEU A 434 8.29 35.79 -8.67
CA LEU A 434 8.07 37.22 -8.82
C LEU A 434 6.75 37.63 -8.16
N SER A 435 6.77 38.64 -7.29
CA SER A 435 5.54 39.29 -6.82
C SER A 435 5.17 40.51 -7.68
N ALA A 436 3.91 40.96 -7.64
CA ALA A 436 3.44 42.10 -8.43
C ALA A 436 4.15 43.44 -8.11
N SER A 437 4.86 43.54 -7.00
CA SER A 437 5.61 44.75 -6.59
C SER A 437 7.13 44.60 -6.61
N ASP A 438 7.60 43.43 -7.02
CA ASP A 438 8.97 42.98 -6.98
C ASP A 438 9.60 43.09 -8.39
N LEU A 439 10.93 43.23 -8.41
CA LEU A 439 11.72 43.35 -9.61
C LEU A 439 12.95 42.46 -9.50
N ASP A 440 12.94 41.38 -10.26
CA ASP A 440 14.05 40.46 -10.33
C ASP A 440 15.15 40.97 -11.26
N ASN A 441 16.35 41.18 -10.71
CA ASN A 441 17.49 41.69 -11.47
C ASN A 441 18.59 40.63 -11.61
N TYR A 442 19.00 40.39 -12.84
CA TYR A 442 20.08 39.46 -13.20
C TYR A 442 21.18 40.17 -13.94
N TYR A 443 22.40 39.66 -13.87
CA TYR A 443 23.48 40.12 -14.73
C TYR A 443 24.31 38.97 -15.28
N VAL A 444 24.77 39.14 -16.52
CA VAL A 444 25.55 38.14 -17.24
C VAL A 444 26.80 38.77 -17.85
N PHE A 445 27.77 37.94 -18.17
CA PHE A 445 28.98 38.36 -18.87
C PHE A 445 29.10 37.71 -20.25
N CYS A 446 29.15 38.54 -21.29
CA CYS A 446 29.45 38.12 -22.66
C CYS A 446 30.94 38.33 -22.94
N GLY A 447 31.71 37.24 -23.02
CA GLY A 447 33.17 37.31 -23.23
C GLY A 447 33.61 37.65 -24.66
N SER A 448 32.69 37.61 -25.63
CA SER A 448 32.91 37.91 -27.05
C SER A 448 31.64 38.50 -27.66
N SER A 449 31.70 38.89 -28.94
CA SER A 449 30.48 39.19 -29.70
C SER A 449 29.71 37.89 -30.00
N GLY A 450 28.38 37.95 -30.01
CA GLY A 450 27.55 36.76 -30.18
C GLY A 450 26.05 36.99 -30.09
N VAL A 451 25.29 35.91 -30.12
CA VAL A 451 23.83 35.91 -29.96
C VAL A 451 23.49 35.55 -28.53
N LEU A 452 22.54 36.29 -27.97
CA LEU A 452 21.96 35.99 -26.67
C LEU A 452 20.51 35.54 -26.84
N GLU A 453 20.16 34.46 -26.19
CA GLU A 453 18.80 33.94 -26.06
C GLU A 453 18.43 33.86 -24.59
N VAL A 454 17.28 34.46 -24.25
CA VAL A 454 16.66 34.32 -22.94
C VAL A 454 15.23 33.82 -23.13
N TYR A 455 14.89 32.74 -22.45
CA TYR A 455 13.57 32.13 -22.46
C TYR A 455 13.03 32.13 -21.04
N CYS A 456 11.92 32.80 -20.78
CA CYS A 456 11.26 32.81 -19.48
C CYS A 456 9.86 32.24 -19.62
N TYR A 457 9.50 31.25 -18.80
CA TYR A 457 8.21 30.58 -18.88
C TYR A 457 7.60 30.42 -17.48
N SER A 458 6.27 30.42 -17.46
CA SER A 458 5.46 30.26 -16.26
C SER A 458 4.07 29.75 -16.62
N ASP A 459 3.50 28.97 -15.70
CA ASP A 459 2.10 28.56 -15.68
C ASP A 459 1.24 29.45 -14.75
N ALA A 460 1.82 30.48 -14.13
CA ALA A 460 1.14 31.33 -13.18
C ALA A 460 0.08 32.22 -13.86
N GLU A 461 -1.05 32.39 -13.18
CA GLU A 461 -2.06 33.36 -13.59
C GLU A 461 -1.45 34.77 -13.60
N HIS A 462 -1.75 35.56 -14.64
CA HIS A 462 -1.22 36.92 -14.85
C HIS A 462 0.23 37.02 -15.34
N PHE A 463 0.91 35.91 -15.63
CA PHE A 463 2.26 35.98 -16.18
C PHE A 463 2.32 36.66 -17.56
N ASP A 464 1.20 36.71 -18.28
CA ASP A 464 0.99 37.50 -19.51
C ASP A 464 1.16 39.02 -19.33
N LYS A 465 1.37 39.49 -18.10
CA LYS A 465 1.56 40.90 -17.72
C LYS A 465 2.95 41.18 -17.13
N VAL A 466 3.88 40.24 -17.24
CA VAL A 466 5.29 40.38 -16.83
C VAL A 466 6.11 40.91 -18.00
N ALA A 467 7.08 41.77 -17.75
CA ALA A 467 8.01 42.24 -18.76
C ALA A 467 9.42 41.71 -18.47
N LEU A 468 10.12 41.29 -19.52
CA LEU A 468 11.56 41.01 -19.51
C LEU A 468 12.28 42.10 -20.31
N LEU A 469 13.24 42.76 -19.67
CA LEU A 469 14.03 43.86 -20.22
C LEU A 469 15.52 43.49 -20.20
N ALA A 470 16.26 43.94 -21.20
CA ALA A 470 17.71 43.85 -21.24
C ALA A 470 18.35 45.25 -21.38
N GLU A 471 19.31 45.56 -20.50
CA GLU A 471 20.09 46.80 -20.51
C GLU A 471 21.60 46.52 -20.58
N ASP A 472 22.34 47.37 -21.29
CA ASP A 472 23.80 47.34 -21.27
C ASP A 472 24.37 48.00 -19.99
N MET A 473 25.68 47.86 -19.78
CA MET A 473 26.39 48.46 -18.64
C MET A 473 26.34 50.01 -18.57
N TYR A 474 25.77 50.69 -19.57
CA TYR A 474 25.60 52.14 -19.63
C TYR A 474 24.13 52.56 -19.40
N GLY A 475 23.25 51.61 -19.10
CA GLY A 475 21.81 51.86 -18.89
C GLY A 475 21.05 52.13 -20.18
N LYS A 476 21.58 51.71 -21.33
CA LYS A 476 20.85 51.72 -22.59
C LYS A 476 20.02 50.45 -22.68
N ILE A 477 18.69 50.62 -22.77
CA ILE A 477 17.78 49.52 -23.08
C ILE A 477 18.09 49.02 -24.47
N GLU A 478 18.49 47.76 -24.56
CA GLU A 478 18.85 47.12 -25.82
C GLU A 478 17.67 46.34 -26.41
N MET A 479 16.80 45.73 -25.58
CA MET A 479 15.65 44.97 -26.07
C MET A 479 14.54 44.73 -25.01
N LEU A 480 13.31 44.52 -25.49
CA LEU A 480 12.13 44.05 -24.76
C LEU A 480 11.80 42.62 -25.20
N GLY A 481 11.51 41.72 -24.25
CA GLY A 481 11.05 40.37 -24.56
C GLY A 481 9.67 40.36 -25.24
N GLU A 482 9.44 39.38 -26.12
CA GLU A 482 8.17 39.17 -26.80
C GLU A 482 7.43 37.97 -26.20
N PHE A 483 6.13 38.11 -25.97
CA PHE A 483 5.30 37.01 -25.50
C PHE A 483 4.93 36.03 -26.61
N ALA A 484 4.93 34.75 -26.26
CA ALA A 484 4.39 33.67 -27.07
C ALA A 484 3.58 32.71 -26.18
N GLU A 485 2.35 32.41 -26.59
CA GLU A 485 1.58 31.30 -26.01
C GLU A 485 2.16 29.98 -26.54
N MET A 486 2.48 29.05 -25.64
CA MET A 486 3.00 27.73 -25.98
C MET A 486 1.87 26.71 -26.22
N GLU A 487 2.16 25.59 -26.91
CA GLU A 487 1.15 24.59 -27.31
C GLU A 487 0.44 23.89 -26.13
N ASP A 488 1.02 23.95 -24.94
CA ASP A 488 0.53 23.37 -23.68
C ASP A 488 -0.27 24.34 -22.80
N GLY A 489 -0.38 25.61 -23.22
CA GLY A 489 -1.08 26.67 -22.47
C GLY A 489 -0.18 27.45 -21.51
N GLU A 490 1.12 27.18 -21.46
CA GLU A 490 2.08 28.03 -20.74
C GLU A 490 2.29 29.37 -21.47
N THR A 491 2.53 30.42 -20.68
CA THR A 491 2.86 31.74 -21.23
C THR A 491 4.36 31.94 -21.16
N GLY A 492 5.00 32.06 -22.33
CA GLY A 492 6.43 32.28 -22.45
C GLY A 492 6.77 33.71 -22.87
N ILE A 493 7.85 34.26 -22.33
CA ILE A 493 8.53 35.46 -22.84
C ILE A 493 9.83 35.00 -23.47
N TYR A 494 10.03 35.36 -24.74
CA TYR A 494 11.26 35.10 -25.47
C TYR A 494 11.98 36.40 -25.79
N LEU A 495 13.28 36.43 -25.53
CA LEU A 495 14.16 37.53 -25.88
C LEU A 495 15.34 36.97 -26.69
N LEU A 496 15.44 37.44 -27.93
CA LEU A 496 16.52 37.09 -28.86
C LEU A 496 17.26 38.35 -29.26
N MET A 497 18.48 38.50 -28.76
CA MET A 497 19.34 39.62 -29.08
C MET A 497 20.43 39.18 -30.06
N PRO A 498 20.32 39.54 -31.34
CA PRO A 498 21.38 39.28 -32.30
C PRO A 498 22.50 40.32 -32.12
N VAL A 499 23.72 39.84 -31.87
CA VAL A 499 24.97 40.62 -31.88
C VAL A 499 25.11 41.57 -30.69
N LEU A 500 25.42 40.99 -29.52
CA LEU A 500 25.94 41.72 -28.37
C LEU A 500 27.42 42.04 -28.56
N GLU A 501 27.87 43.19 -28.07
CA GLU A 501 29.30 43.45 -27.87
C GLU A 501 29.78 42.80 -26.56
N PRO A 502 31.07 42.44 -26.43
CA PRO A 502 31.59 41.88 -25.19
C PRO A 502 31.39 42.85 -24.02
N GLY A 503 30.83 42.37 -22.92
CA GLY A 503 30.45 43.23 -21.80
C GLY A 503 29.50 42.57 -20.82
N TYR A 504 29.10 43.35 -19.83
CA TYR A 504 28.06 42.97 -18.88
C TYR A 504 26.71 43.50 -19.33
N TYR A 505 25.68 42.68 -19.15
CA TYR A 505 24.29 43.03 -19.45
C TYR A 505 23.43 42.70 -18.24
N HIS A 506 22.45 43.55 -17.97
CA HIS A 506 21.46 43.35 -16.94
C HIS A 506 20.14 42.90 -17.55
N PHE A 507 19.48 41.93 -16.93
CA PHE A 507 18.11 41.58 -17.22
C PHE A 507 17.22 41.93 -16.05
N MET A 508 16.06 42.48 -16.36
CA MET A 508 15.05 42.84 -15.38
C MET A 508 13.77 42.11 -15.73
N LEU A 509 13.24 41.35 -14.77
CA LEU A 509 11.95 40.70 -14.87
C LEU A 509 11.03 41.34 -13.83
N GLY A 510 9.88 41.86 -14.27
CA GLY A 510 8.99 42.57 -13.36
C GLY A 510 7.57 42.69 -13.90
N ALA A 511 6.60 42.83 -13.01
CA ALA A 511 5.23 43.12 -13.39
C ALA A 511 5.09 44.50 -14.05
N GLU A 512 4.30 44.60 -15.11
CA GLU A 512 4.02 45.88 -15.74
C GLU A 512 3.22 46.82 -14.79
N PRO A 513 3.68 48.06 -14.52
CA PRO A 513 3.10 48.94 -13.49
C PRO A 513 1.62 49.32 -13.68
N ASP A 514 1.12 49.29 -14.92
CA ASP A 514 -0.23 49.75 -15.29
C ASP A 514 -1.24 48.59 -15.48
N LYS A 515 -0.86 47.35 -15.13
CA LYS A 515 -1.73 46.18 -15.25
C LYS A 515 -2.35 45.87 -13.89
N ASP A 516 -3.67 45.65 -13.87
CA ASP A 516 -4.39 45.22 -12.67
C ASP A 516 -3.96 43.79 -12.27
N ILE A 517 -2.89 43.67 -11.49
CA ILE A 517 -2.42 42.45 -10.83
C ILE A 517 -2.63 42.63 -9.32
N PRO A 518 -3.31 41.71 -8.61
CA PRO A 518 -3.39 41.76 -7.16
C PRO A 518 -2.00 41.79 -6.53
N LYS A 519 -1.81 42.63 -5.50
CA LYS A 519 -0.47 42.85 -4.90
C LYS A 519 0.16 41.61 -4.27
N ASP A 520 -0.67 40.68 -3.82
CA ASP A 520 -0.24 39.43 -3.19
C ASP A 520 -0.22 38.26 -4.20
N THR A 521 -0.25 38.56 -5.51
CA THR A 521 -0.09 37.55 -6.55
C THR A 521 1.38 37.24 -6.73
N ASP A 522 1.72 35.99 -6.45
CA ASP A 522 3.02 35.41 -6.68
C ASP A 522 3.03 34.60 -7.97
N MET A 523 4.03 34.83 -8.81
CA MET A 523 4.21 34.18 -10.09
C MET A 523 5.56 33.45 -10.11
N ASN A 524 5.51 32.13 -9.98
CA ASN A 524 6.72 31.31 -10.16
C ASN A 524 7.14 31.35 -11.62
N TYR A 525 8.43 31.46 -11.88
CA TYR A 525 8.93 31.38 -13.24
C TYR A 525 10.21 30.56 -13.28
N VAL A 526 10.48 30.07 -14.49
CA VAL A 526 11.80 29.57 -14.84
C VAL A 526 12.30 30.41 -15.99
N PHE A 527 13.52 30.92 -15.90
CA PHE A 527 14.16 31.49 -17.06
C PHE A 527 15.49 30.80 -17.36
N TYR A 528 15.79 30.74 -18.66
CA TYR A 528 16.96 30.13 -19.22
C TYR A 528 17.74 31.16 -20.02
N TYR A 529 19.07 31.12 -19.87
CA TYR A 529 20.02 32.02 -20.51
C TYR A 529 21.04 31.23 -21.33
N GLN A 530 21.15 31.54 -22.62
CA GLN A 530 22.17 30.98 -23.51
C GLN A 530 22.83 32.10 -24.33
N PHE A 531 24.14 32.18 -24.23
CA PHE A 531 24.99 33.02 -25.06
C PHE A 531 25.84 32.14 -26.00
N THR A 532 25.73 32.44 -27.30
CA THR A 532 26.43 31.74 -28.37
C THR A 532 27.40 32.70 -29.08
N PRO A 533 28.72 32.49 -28.96
CA PRO A 533 29.72 33.31 -29.65
C PRO A 533 29.56 33.31 -31.18
N GLU A 534 29.86 34.43 -31.81
CA GLU A 534 29.83 34.55 -33.27
C GLU A 534 30.80 33.56 -33.94
N GLY A 535 30.33 32.83 -34.95
CA GLY A 535 31.13 31.83 -35.67
C GLY A 535 31.12 30.40 -35.10
N THR A 536 30.31 30.15 -34.06
CA THR A 536 30.04 28.80 -33.53
C THR A 536 28.87 28.16 -34.30
N GLU A 537 28.97 26.89 -34.70
CA GLU A 537 27.85 26.17 -35.35
C GLU A 537 26.73 25.90 -34.33
N TRP A 538 25.49 26.12 -34.77
CA TRP A 538 24.25 25.96 -33.99
C TRP A 538 23.86 24.51 -33.79
#